data_AF-A0A329KB84-F1
#
_entry.id   AF-A0A329KB84-F1
#
_cell.length_a   1.000
_cell.length_b   1.000
_cell.length_c   1.000
_cell.angle_alpha   90.00
_cell.angle_beta   90.00
_cell.angle_gamma   90.00
#
_symmetry.space_group_name_H-M   'P 1'
#
loop_
_entity.id
_entity.type
_entity.pdbx_description
1 polymer ?
#
loop_
_entity_poly.entity_id
_entity_poly.type
_entity_poly.pdbx_seq_one_letter_code
_entity_poly.pdbx_strand_id
1 'polypeptide(L)'
;FADTAGHWAEKAVRLLASRGILTGYPDGSFRPDQPLTRAETVVLLNRMLGRSGVPGEAAAMQEAAYKDLPAGHWAYAEIMSAAAIQ
;
A
#
# COMPACT_ATOMS: atom_id res chain seq x y z
N PHE A 1 -16.19 5.02 -3.76
CA PHE A 1 -15.55 6.17 -4.42
C PHE A 1 -16.44 6.61 -5.56
N ALA A 2 -16.74 7.90 -5.69
CA ALA A 2 -17.69 8.38 -6.69
C ALA A 2 -17.12 8.28 -8.12
N ASP A 3 -15.81 8.50 -8.23
CA ASP A 3 -14.99 8.44 -9.45
C ASP A 3 -14.77 7.01 -10.01
N THR A 4 -15.26 5.98 -9.34
CA THR A 4 -15.24 4.60 -9.86
C THR A 4 -16.56 4.18 -10.52
N ALA A 5 -17.61 5.01 -10.47
CA ALA A 5 -18.93 4.65 -10.97
C ALA A 5 -18.89 4.33 -12.48
N GLY A 6 -19.32 3.13 -12.87
CA GLY A 6 -19.32 2.67 -14.27
C GLY A 6 -17.95 2.23 -14.80
N HIS A 7 -16.88 2.36 -14.02
CA HIS A 7 -15.56 1.84 -14.39
C HIS A 7 -15.54 0.31 -14.27
N TRP A 8 -14.82 -0.38 -15.15
CA TRP A 8 -14.77 -1.86 -15.16
C TRP A 8 -14.30 -2.44 -13.82
N ALA A 9 -13.43 -1.71 -13.11
CA ALA A 9 -12.89 -2.11 -11.81
C ALA A 9 -13.82 -1.79 -10.63
N GLU A 10 -14.97 -1.12 -10.81
CA GLU A 10 -15.80 -0.63 -9.71
C GLU A 10 -16.12 -1.71 -8.67
N LYS A 11 -16.55 -2.89 -9.13
CA LYS A 11 -16.91 -4.02 -8.25
C LYS A 11 -15.70 -4.52 -7.47
N ALA A 12 -14.54 -4.64 -8.12
CA ALA A 12 -13.31 -5.10 -7.49
C ALA A 12 -12.83 -4.09 -6.44
N VAL A 13 -12.86 -2.79 -6.78
CA VAL A 13 -12.49 -1.71 -5.87
C VAL A 13 -13.39 -1.69 -4.64
N ARG A 14 -14.72 -1.76 -4.82
CA ARG A 14 -15.68 -1.80 -3.71
C ARG A 14 -15.45 -3.01 -2.79
N LEU A 15 -15.19 -4.20 -3.37
CA LEU A 15 -14.94 -5.42 -2.60
C LEU A 15 -13.65 -5.36 -1.79
N LEU A 16 -12.56 -4.87 -2.38
CA LEU A 16 -11.27 -4.77 -1.69
C LEU A 16 -11.28 -3.64 -0.66
N ALA A 17 -12.01 -2.55 -0.93
CA ALA A 17 -12.20 -1.47 0.03
C ALA A 17 -13.03 -1.91 1.24
N SER A 18 -14.10 -2.71 1.04
CA SER A 18 -14.90 -3.24 2.16
C SER A 18 -14.12 -4.22 3.04
N ARG A 19 -13.02 -4.78 2.54
CA ARG A 19 -12.08 -5.63 3.29
C ARG A 19 -10.91 -4.86 3.90
N GLY A 20 -10.87 -3.53 3.76
CA GLY A 20 -9.76 -2.68 4.24
C GLY A 20 -8.44 -2.85 3.47
N ILE A 21 -8.44 -3.59 2.35
CA ILE A 21 -7.25 -3.82 1.53
C ILE A 21 -6.92 -2.56 0.71
N LEU A 22 -7.93 -2.01 0.05
CA LEU A 22 -7.82 -0.73 -0.66
C LEU A 22 -8.34 0.42 0.19
N THR A 23 -7.60 1.52 0.16
CA THR A 23 -8.02 2.80 0.72
C THR A 23 -7.91 3.85 -0.38
N GLY A 24 -8.89 4.75 -0.45
CA GLY A 24 -8.80 5.90 -1.35
C GLY A 24 -7.90 6.99 -0.81
N TYR A 25 -7.88 8.11 -1.51
CA TYR A 25 -7.13 9.31 -1.14
C TYR A 25 -7.91 10.15 -0.10
N PRO A 26 -7.23 11.09 0.60
CA PRO A 26 -7.88 11.96 1.59
C PRO A 26 -9.03 12.81 1.05
N ASP A 27 -9.05 13.06 -0.26
CA ASP A 27 -10.12 13.78 -0.96
C ASP A 27 -11.36 12.90 -1.24
N GLY A 28 -11.34 11.61 -0.86
CA GLY A 28 -12.43 10.66 -1.06
C GLY A 28 -12.46 9.99 -2.44
N SER A 29 -11.45 10.23 -3.30
CA SER A 29 -11.29 9.59 -4.60
C SER A 29 -10.56 8.25 -4.52
N PHE A 30 -10.69 7.41 -5.55
CA PHE A 30 -9.86 6.21 -5.76
C PHE A 30 -8.84 6.38 -6.89
N ARG A 31 -9.20 7.18 -7.90
CA ARG A 31 -8.43 7.48 -9.10
C ARG A 31 -8.12 6.22 -9.92
N PRO A 32 -9.16 5.53 -10.45
CA PRO A 32 -9.01 4.19 -11.05
C PRO A 32 -8.07 4.13 -12.26
N ASP A 33 -7.89 5.24 -12.98
CA ASP A 33 -7.00 5.33 -14.15
C ASP A 33 -5.61 5.89 -13.79
N GLN A 34 -5.37 6.28 -12.54
CA GLN A 34 -4.07 6.75 -12.09
C GLN A 34 -3.13 5.55 -11.88
N PRO A 35 -1.94 5.52 -12.51
CA PRO A 35 -0.94 4.50 -12.22
C PRO A 35 -0.52 4.55 -10.76
N LEU A 36 -0.41 3.37 -10.14
CA LEU A 36 0.14 3.24 -8.79
C LEU A 36 1.64 3.55 -8.80
N THR A 37 2.10 4.24 -7.76
CA THR A 37 3.52 4.34 -7.44
C THR A 37 4.03 3.01 -6.91
N ARG A 38 5.37 2.84 -6.92
CA ARG A 38 6.02 1.67 -6.30
C ARG A 38 5.67 1.53 -4.82
N ALA A 39 5.62 2.64 -4.09
CA ALA A 39 5.29 2.65 -2.66
C ALA A 39 3.84 2.19 -2.40
N GLU A 40 2.88 2.74 -3.15
CA GLU A 40 1.47 2.32 -3.05
C GLU A 40 1.29 0.84 -3.43
N THR A 41 2.02 0.38 -4.44
CA THR A 41 2.00 -1.03 -4.86
C THR A 41 2.46 -1.96 -3.72
N VAL A 42 3.55 -1.63 -3.03
CA VAL A 42 4.06 -2.44 -1.92
C VAL A 42 3.05 -2.48 -0.76
N VAL A 43 2.50 -1.33 -0.40
CA VAL A 43 1.50 -1.22 0.68
C VAL A 43 0.26 -2.06 0.35
N LEU A 44 -0.21 -2.01 -0.89
CA LEU A 44 -1.33 -2.82 -1.35
C LEU A 44 -1.01 -4.32 -1.25
N LEU A 45 0.15 -4.76 -1.74
CA LEU A 45 0.55 -6.17 -1.72
C LEU A 45 0.68 -6.70 -0.28
N ASN A 46 1.27 -5.94 0.63
CA ASN A 46 1.38 -6.34 2.03
C ASN A 46 0.00 -6.57 2.65
N ARG A 47 -0.95 -5.64 2.44
CA ARG A 47 -2.34 -5.79 2.89
C ARG A 47 -3.02 -7.01 2.27
N MET A 48 -2.85 -7.24 0.97
CA MET A 48 -3.42 -8.40 0.28
C MET A 48 -2.89 -9.73 0.81
N LEU A 49 -1.61 -9.77 1.20
CA LEU A 49 -0.96 -10.95 1.75
C LEU A 49 -1.20 -11.11 3.27
N GLY A 50 -1.93 -10.19 3.91
CA GLY A 50 -2.10 -10.16 5.35
C GLY A 50 -0.80 -9.91 6.12
N ARG A 51 0.24 -9.41 5.43
CA ARG A 51 1.49 -8.94 6.03
C ARG A 51 1.17 -7.62 6.71
N SER A 52 0.75 -7.70 7.97
CA SER A 52 0.60 -6.53 8.81
C SER A 52 2.01 -6.08 9.14
N GLY A 53 2.45 -4.94 8.62
CA GLY A 53 3.68 -4.29 9.07
C GLY A 53 3.53 -3.98 10.55
N VAL A 54 3.85 -4.93 11.41
CA VAL A 54 3.91 -4.68 12.85
C VAL A 54 4.99 -3.62 13.01
N PRO A 55 4.66 -2.43 13.58
CA PRO A 55 5.60 -1.32 13.67
C PRO A 55 6.94 -1.69 14.35
N GLY A 56 7.03 -2.85 15.02
CA GLY A 56 8.24 -3.39 15.64
C GLY A 56 9.03 -4.43 14.84
N GLU A 57 8.49 -5.09 13.82
CA GLU A 57 9.25 -6.13 13.07
C GLU A 57 10.14 -5.52 11.97
N ALA A 58 9.68 -4.44 11.31
CA ALA A 58 10.49 -3.69 10.37
C ALA A 58 11.75 -3.06 11.04
N ALA A 59 11.70 -2.83 12.36
CA ALA A 59 12.82 -2.29 13.12
C ALA A 59 13.96 -3.29 13.35
N ALA A 60 13.72 -4.59 13.20
CA ALA A 60 14.73 -5.64 13.38
C ALA A 60 15.52 -5.95 12.09
N MET A 61 15.07 -5.44 10.94
CA MET A 61 15.62 -5.79 9.63
C MET A 61 16.62 -4.74 9.15
N GLN A 62 17.74 -4.74 9.85
CA GLN A 62 18.94 -3.99 9.51
C GLN A 62 19.66 -4.73 8.37
N GLU A 63 19.44 -4.36 7.10
CA GLU A 63 20.43 -4.43 5.98
C GLU A 63 19.76 -4.23 4.60
N ALA A 64 19.35 -2.99 4.33
CA ALA A 64 19.43 -2.33 3.01
C ALA A 64 18.76 -0.96 3.13
N ALA A 65 19.48 0.03 3.66
CA ALA A 65 18.99 1.41 3.62
C ALA A 65 19.01 1.91 2.17
N TYR A 66 17.84 1.97 1.52
CA TYR A 66 17.73 2.59 0.20
C TYR A 66 18.02 4.10 0.31
N LYS A 67 18.95 4.61 -0.51
CA LYS A 67 19.38 6.02 -0.46
C LYS A 67 18.23 7.01 -0.68
N ASP A 68 17.23 6.62 -1.46
CA ASP A 68 16.05 7.40 -1.82
C ASP A 68 14.83 7.12 -0.93
N LEU A 69 15.00 6.34 0.14
CA LEU A 69 13.94 6.02 1.09
C LEU A 69 14.28 6.57 2.49
N PRO A 70 13.98 7.84 2.78
CA PRO A 70 14.18 8.40 4.10
C PRO A 70 13.24 7.72 5.11
N ALA A 71 13.69 7.60 6.37
CA ALA A 71 12.90 6.99 7.45
C ALA A 71 11.54 7.67 7.71
N GLY A 72 11.41 8.95 7.36
CA GLY A 72 10.16 9.70 7.44
C GLY A 72 9.20 9.48 6.27
N HIS A 73 9.55 8.66 5.27
CA HIS A 73 8.65 8.33 4.17
C HIS A 73 7.45 7.54 4.69
N TRP A 74 6.22 7.92 4.29
CA TRP A 74 4.98 7.34 4.81
C TRP A 74 4.89 5.81 4.65
N ALA A 75 5.49 5.26 3.59
CA ALA A 75 5.52 3.82 3.30
C ALA A 75 6.81 3.13 3.79
N TYR A 76 7.65 3.79 4.60
CA TYR A 76 8.97 3.26 4.97
C TYR A 76 8.89 1.84 5.55
N ALA A 77 8.07 1.65 6.60
CA ALA A 77 7.94 0.35 7.26
C ALA A 77 7.44 -0.76 6.32
N GLU A 78 6.47 -0.45 5.46
CA GLU A 78 5.90 -1.39 4.50
C GLU A 78 6.92 -1.79 3.43
N ILE A 79 7.71 -0.83 2.95
CA ILE A 79 8.77 -1.08 1.96
C ILE A 79 9.89 -1.93 2.57
N MET A 80 10.34 -1.61 3.77
CA MET A 80 11.38 -2.38 4.45
C MET A 80 10.89 -3.79 4.80
N SER A 81 9.64 -3.93 5.25
CA SER A 81 9.02 -5.23 5.52
C SER A 81 8.82 -6.08 4.26
N ALA A 82 8.72 -5.48 3.07
CA ALA A 82 8.63 -6.22 1.82
C ALA A 82 10.01 -6.61 1.26
N ALA A 83 11.04 -5.79 1.51
CA ALA A 83 12.42 -6.06 1.11
C ALA A 83 13.09 -7.16 1.93
N ALA A 84 12.58 -7.36 3.15
CA ALA A 84 12.87 -8.45 4.05
C ALA A 84 12.54 -9.84 3.45
N ILE A 85 13.55 -10.65 3.19
CA ILE A 85 13.36 -12.09 2.90
C ILE A 85 13.05 -12.79 4.23
N GLN A 86 11.91 -13.48 4.31
CA GLN A 86 11.56 -14.39 5.41
C GLN A 86 12.05 -15.82 5.11
#